data_AF-A3IYQ1-F1
#
_entry.id   AF-A3IYQ1-F1
#
_cell.length_a   1.000
_cell.length_b   1.000
_cell.length_c   1.000
_cell.angle_alpha   90.00
_cell.angle_beta   90.00
_cell.angle_gamma   90.00
#
_symmetry.space_group_name_H-M   'P 1'
#
loop_
_entity.id
_entity.type
_entity.pdbx_description
1 polymer ?
#
loop_
_entity_poly.entity_id
_entity_poly.type
_entity_poly.pdbx_seq_one_letter_code
_entity_poly.pdbx_strand_id
1 'polypeptide(L)'
;MNRIMVKNYQIIDADAHVFEPLDMWQEYLEPAYRSFAPSPDMKIQGEAIYYKADKEIVSHWTKQIQQAHPMMGLDGFTPELHLMTMNQMGIDVSCIYPTLGLAIQSVDTMTPKWPEHLPVLITNG
;
A
#
# COMPACT_ATOMS: atom_id res chain seq x y z
N MET A 1 -25.27 17.89 2.90
CA MET A 1 -25.44 17.02 1.71
C MET A 1 -26.27 15.80 2.11
N ASN A 2 -27.20 15.34 1.26
CA ASN A 2 -27.90 14.06 1.45
C ASN A 2 -26.98 12.92 0.99
N ARG A 3 -26.75 11.93 1.85
CA ARG A 3 -25.96 10.71 1.53
C ARG A 3 -26.72 9.80 0.57
N ILE A 4 -26.00 9.16 -0.36
CA ILE A 4 -26.56 8.12 -1.24
C ILE A 4 -26.58 6.81 -0.44
N MET A 5 -27.76 6.24 -0.23
CA MET A 5 -27.95 4.94 0.43
C MET A 5 -28.38 3.91 -0.62
N VAL A 6 -27.67 2.78 -0.71
CA VAL A 6 -28.04 1.71 -1.64
C VAL A 6 -29.20 0.91 -1.04
N LYS A 7 -30.39 1.01 -1.66
CA LYS A 7 -31.59 0.24 -1.25
C LYS A 7 -31.93 0.37 0.25
N ASN A 8 -31.61 1.52 0.86
CA ASN A 8 -31.79 1.81 2.29
C ASN A 8 -30.96 0.95 3.26
N TYR A 9 -29.91 0.26 2.79
CA TYR A 9 -28.96 -0.46 3.65
C TYR A 9 -27.71 0.37 3.88
N GLN A 10 -27.12 0.20 5.07
CA GLN A 10 -25.76 0.64 5.31
C GLN A 10 -24.78 -0.36 4.68
N ILE A 11 -23.80 0.13 3.94
CA ILE A 11 -22.81 -0.70 3.26
C ILE A 11 -21.45 -0.54 3.95
N ILE A 12 -20.88 -1.67 4.36
CA ILE A 12 -19.53 -1.75 4.90
C ILE A 12 -18.65 -2.38 3.82
N ASP A 13 -17.63 -1.64 3.41
CA ASP A 13 -16.51 -2.18 2.66
C ASP A 13 -15.48 -2.72 3.64
N ALA A 14 -15.43 -4.05 3.76
CA ALA A 14 -14.59 -4.72 4.74
C ALA A 14 -13.13 -4.88 4.27
N ASP A 15 -12.84 -4.58 3.00
CA ASP A 15 -11.54 -4.85 2.39
C ASP A 15 -11.21 -3.83 1.30
N ALA A 16 -10.86 -2.62 1.73
CA ALA A 16 -10.28 -1.60 0.88
C ALA A 16 -8.77 -1.54 1.06
N HIS A 17 -8.09 -0.99 0.07
CA HIS A 17 -6.65 -0.85 0.07
C HIS A 17 -6.23 0.56 -0.35
N VAL A 18 -5.09 1.00 0.17
CA VAL A 18 -4.42 2.24 -0.28
C VAL A 18 -3.04 1.91 -0.83
N PHE A 19 -2.70 2.54 -1.96
CA PHE A 19 -1.31 2.62 -2.42
C PHE A 19 -0.63 3.75 -1.67
N GLU A 20 0.32 3.38 -0.82
CA GLU A 20 0.94 4.33 0.08
C GLU A 20 1.89 5.28 -0.68
N PRO A 21 1.98 6.57 -0.29
CA PRO A 21 2.85 7.54 -0.94
C PRO A 21 4.34 7.17 -0.81
N LEU A 22 5.10 7.24 -1.90
CA LEU A 22 6.53 6.85 -1.91
C LEU A 22 7.41 7.72 -0.99
N ASP A 23 7.04 8.97 -0.79
CA ASP A 23 7.73 9.92 0.08
C ASP A 23 7.53 9.62 1.57
N MET A 24 6.41 9.01 1.97
CA MET A 24 6.15 8.58 3.35
C MET A 24 7.30 7.73 3.91
N TRP A 25 7.83 6.77 3.14
CA TRP A 25 8.95 5.96 3.62
C TRP A 25 10.23 6.77 3.76
N GLN A 26 10.48 7.75 2.90
CA GLN A 26 11.66 8.61 3.00
C GLN A 26 11.58 9.56 4.20
N GLU A 27 10.37 10.06 4.49
CA GLU A 27 10.07 10.97 5.59
C GLU A 27 10.18 10.26 6.94
N TYR A 28 9.54 9.09 7.09
CA TYR A 28 9.34 8.45 8.37
C TYR A 28 10.29 7.29 8.70
N LEU A 29 11.04 6.74 7.74
CA LEU A 29 12.08 5.75 8.08
C LEU A 29 13.25 6.42 8.81
N GLU A 30 13.73 5.75 9.86
CA GLU A 30 14.93 6.20 10.56
C GLU A 30 16.12 6.28 9.58
N PRO A 31 17.07 7.21 9.79
CA PRO A 31 18.17 7.44 8.86
C PRO A 31 18.96 6.18 8.48
N ALA A 32 19.15 5.24 9.42
CA ALA A 32 19.85 3.98 9.18
C ALA A 32 19.13 3.05 8.19
N TYR A 33 17.81 3.19 8.05
CA TYR A 33 16.96 2.33 7.23
C TYR A 33 16.45 2.99 5.95
N ARG A 34 16.74 4.27 5.70
CA ARG A 34 16.29 4.98 4.49
C ARG A 34 16.69 4.29 3.18
N SER A 35 17.81 3.59 3.15
CA SER A 35 18.22 2.81 1.97
C SER A 35 17.27 1.65 1.63
N PHE A 36 16.38 1.28 2.55
CA PHE A 36 15.34 0.27 2.36
C PHE A 36 13.98 0.88 1.96
N ALA A 37 13.89 2.20 1.76
CA ALA A 37 12.67 2.80 1.21
C ALA A 37 12.42 2.25 -0.21
N PRO A 38 11.15 1.97 -0.58
CA PRO A 38 10.80 1.58 -1.92
C PRO A 38 11.07 2.72 -2.91
N SER A 39 11.60 2.36 -4.08
CA SER A 39 11.83 3.27 -5.20
C SER A 39 10.61 3.36 -6.13
N PRO A 40 10.54 4.40 -6.99
CA PRO A 40 9.46 4.53 -7.99
C PRO A 40 9.36 3.36 -8.98
N ASP A 41 10.44 2.61 -9.21
CA ASP A 41 10.43 1.40 -10.03
C ASP A 41 10.04 0.12 -9.24
N MET A 42 9.44 0.28 -8.06
CA MET A 42 8.93 -0.79 -7.18
C MET A 42 10.02 -1.77 -6.75
N LYS A 43 11.14 -1.21 -6.28
CA LYS A 43 12.29 -1.98 -5.77
C LYS A 43 12.71 -1.51 -4.39
N ILE A 44 13.40 -2.39 -3.68
CA ILE A 44 14.13 -2.07 -2.45
C ILE A 44 15.59 -2.48 -2.67
N GLN A 45 16.52 -1.53 -2.59
CA GLN A 45 17.95 -1.79 -2.85
C GLN A 45 18.24 -2.51 -4.19
N GLY A 46 17.39 -2.31 -5.21
CA GLY A 46 17.50 -2.97 -6.52
C GLY A 46 16.78 -4.32 -6.62
N GLU A 47 16.28 -4.87 -5.52
CA GLU A 47 15.43 -6.08 -5.51
C GLU A 47 13.98 -5.72 -5.81
N ALA A 48 13.34 -6.44 -6.74
CA ALA A 48 11.97 -6.16 -7.14
C ALA A 48 10.96 -6.61 -6.08
N ILE A 49 10.05 -5.72 -5.69
CA ILE A 49 9.02 -6.02 -4.67
C ILE A 49 8.04 -7.08 -5.19
N TYR A 50 7.62 -6.99 -6.45
CA TYR A 50 6.66 -7.89 -7.08
C TYR A 50 7.31 -9.05 -7.85
N TYR A 51 8.51 -9.52 -7.48
CA TYR A 51 9.23 -10.59 -8.19
C TYR A 51 8.48 -11.94 -8.27
N LYS A 52 7.56 -12.21 -7.32
CA LYS A 52 6.70 -13.42 -7.32
C LYS A 52 5.55 -13.33 -8.32
N ALA A 53 5.21 -12.14 -8.80
CA ALA A 53 4.18 -11.94 -9.80
C ALA A 53 4.79 -11.92 -11.21
N ASP A 54 4.04 -12.46 -12.17
CA ASP A 54 4.43 -12.35 -13.57
C ASP A 54 4.43 -10.87 -14.02
N LYS A 55 5.43 -10.47 -14.81
CA LYS A 55 5.59 -9.08 -15.26
C LYS A 55 4.41 -8.59 -16.10
N GLU A 56 3.78 -9.48 -16.87
CA GLU A 56 2.58 -9.16 -17.65
C GLU A 56 1.39 -8.90 -16.74
N ILE A 57 1.24 -9.68 -15.67
CA ILE A 57 0.20 -9.47 -14.65
C ILE A 57 0.38 -8.11 -13.98
N VAL A 58 1.60 -7.78 -13.54
CA VAL A 58 1.91 -6.47 -12.93
C VAL A 58 1.59 -5.33 -13.91
N SER A 59 2.03 -5.45 -15.17
CA SER A 59 1.78 -4.44 -16.20
C SER A 59 0.29 -4.23 -16.50
N HIS A 60 -0.47 -5.33 -16.61
CA HIS A 60 -1.91 -5.27 -16.82
C HIS A 60 -2.61 -4.60 -15.64
N TRP A 61 -2.24 -4.97 -14.42
CA TRP A 61 -2.80 -4.40 -13.21
C TRP A 61 -2.48 -2.90 -13.06
N THR A 62 -1.24 -2.46 -13.33
CA THR A 62 -0.89 -1.03 -13.36
C THR A 62 -1.74 -0.25 -14.36
N LYS A 63 -1.98 -0.82 -15.56
CA LYS A 63 -2.86 -0.20 -16.56
C LYS A 63 -4.30 -0.09 -16.06
N GLN A 64 -4.82 -1.14 -15.41
CA GLN A 64 -6.18 -1.10 -14.86
C GLN A 64 -6.33 -0.02 -13.79
N ILE A 65 -5.36 0.11 -12.88
CA ILE A 65 -5.37 1.16 -11.85
C ILE A 65 -5.40 2.55 -12.50
N GLN A 66 -4.52 2.80 -13.48
CA GLN A 66 -4.45 4.07 -14.18
C GLN A 66 -5.79 4.41 -14.87
N GLN A 67 -6.47 3.40 -15.43
CA GLN A 67 -7.75 3.56 -16.11
C GLN A 67 -8.92 3.76 -15.14
N ALA A 68 -8.95 3.04 -14.02
CA ALA A 68 -10.02 3.08 -13.03
C ALA A 68 -9.97 4.35 -12.17
N HIS A 69 -8.78 4.94 -12.01
CA HIS A 69 -8.57 6.14 -11.20
C HIS A 69 -8.00 7.27 -12.05
N PRO A 70 -8.73 7.79 -13.05
CA PRO A 70 -8.26 8.90 -13.88
C PRO A 70 -8.10 10.21 -13.08
N MET A 71 -8.75 10.28 -11.91
CA MET A 71 -8.62 11.37 -10.94
C MET A 71 -7.42 11.19 -9.99
N MET A 72 -6.65 10.11 -10.13
CA MET A 72 -5.34 9.99 -9.50
C MET A 72 -4.40 10.98 -10.20
N GLY A 73 -4.38 12.21 -9.66
CA GLY A 73 -3.44 13.25 -10.08
C GLY A 73 -2.02 12.92 -9.64
N LEU A 74 -1.17 13.94 -9.56
CA LEU A 74 0.21 13.79 -9.07
C LEU A 74 0.28 13.39 -7.59
N ASP A 75 -0.77 13.69 -6.82
CA ASP A 75 -0.81 13.51 -5.36
C ASP A 75 -1.21 12.08 -4.92
N GLY A 76 -1.45 11.16 -5.86
CA GLY A 76 -1.73 9.76 -5.57
C GLY A 76 -3.14 9.48 -5.03
N PHE A 77 -3.27 8.53 -4.10
CA PHE A 77 -4.54 8.09 -3.52
C PHE A 77 -4.83 8.85 -2.22
N THR A 78 -5.49 10.00 -2.32
CA THR A 78 -5.78 10.84 -1.15
C THR A 78 -7.05 10.42 -0.40
N PRO A 79 -7.18 10.77 0.89
CA PRO A 79 -8.42 10.56 1.65
C PRO A 79 -9.66 11.20 1.01
N GLU A 80 -9.52 12.37 0.41
CA GLU A 80 -10.61 13.08 -0.26
C GLU A 80 -11.14 12.30 -1.46
N LEU A 81 -10.24 11.76 -2.28
CA LEU A 81 -10.62 10.90 -3.41
C LEU A 81 -11.34 9.64 -2.92
N HIS A 82 -10.85 9.02 -1.85
CA HIS A 82 -11.50 7.85 -1.26
C HIS A 82 -12.91 8.18 -0.75
N LEU A 83 -13.09 9.30 -0.03
CA LEU A 83 -14.41 9.75 0.43
C LEU A 83 -15.37 10.06 -0.73
N MET A 84 -14.87 10.64 -1.83
CA MET A 84 -15.66 10.85 -3.04
C MET A 84 -16.13 9.52 -3.64
N THR A 85 -15.24 8.54 -3.74
CA THR A 85 -15.57 7.19 -4.21
C THR A 85 -16.56 6.48 -3.29
N MET A 86 -16.36 6.54 -1.97
CA MET A 86 -17.32 6.00 -0.99
C MET A 86 -18.72 6.59 -1.19
N ASN A 87 -18.82 7.92 -1.35
CA ASN A 87 -20.10 8.57 -1.60
C ASN A 87 -20.74 8.16 -2.94
N GLN A 88 -19.94 7.99 -4.01
CA GLN A 88 -20.43 7.55 -5.32
C GLN A 88 -20.91 6.09 -5.30
N MET A 89 -20.23 5.22 -4.55
CA MET A 89 -20.55 3.80 -4.42
C MET A 89 -21.61 3.52 -3.35
N GLY A 90 -21.95 4.52 -2.53
CA GLY A 90 -22.88 4.36 -1.41
C GLY A 90 -22.31 3.52 -0.26
N ILE A 91 -20.99 3.62 -0.03
CA ILE A 91 -20.28 2.97 1.08
C ILE A 91 -20.33 3.89 2.32
N ASP A 92 -20.73 3.34 3.45
CA ASP A 92 -20.85 4.08 4.71
C ASP A 92 -19.59 4.01 5.57
N VAL A 93 -18.95 2.85 5.58
CA VAL A 93 -17.73 2.53 6.35
C VAL A 93 -16.80 1.72 5.45
N SER A 94 -15.51 2.05 5.46
CA SER A 94 -14.49 1.31 4.74
C SER A 94 -13.32 0.98 5.67
N CYS A 95 -12.90 -0.28 5.68
CA CYS A 95 -11.69 -0.74 6.33
C CYS A 95 -10.54 -0.70 5.33
N ILE A 96 -9.56 0.18 5.54
CA ILE A 96 -8.46 0.41 4.60
C ILE A 96 -7.20 -0.30 5.09
N TYR A 97 -6.64 -1.15 4.25
CA TYR A 97 -5.40 -1.90 4.49
C TYR A 97 -4.24 -1.38 3.64
N PRO A 98 -2.97 -1.63 4.07
CA PRO A 98 -1.79 -1.33 3.27
C PRO A 98 -1.75 -2.13 1.98
N THR A 99 -0.99 -1.67 0.98
CA THR A 99 -0.77 -2.45 -0.25
C THR A 99 0.70 -2.73 -0.49
N LEU A 100 1.50 -1.68 -0.66
CA LEU A 100 2.94 -1.85 -0.85
C LEU A 100 3.58 -2.39 0.42
N GLY A 101 3.12 -1.96 1.60
CA GLY A 101 3.58 -2.49 2.88
C GLY A 101 3.36 -3.99 3.04
N LEU A 102 2.27 -4.54 2.49
CA LEU A 102 2.04 -6.00 2.48
C LEU A 102 2.94 -6.69 1.47
N ALA A 103 3.12 -6.11 0.28
CA ALA A 103 4.00 -6.67 -0.75
C ALA A 103 5.46 -6.75 -0.27
N ILE A 104 5.94 -5.71 0.41
CA ILE A 104 7.31 -5.66 0.97
C ILE A 104 7.53 -6.79 1.99
N GLN A 105 6.56 -7.09 2.85
CA GLN A 105 6.67 -8.20 3.82
C GLN A 105 6.84 -9.58 3.16
N SER A 106 6.43 -9.70 1.89
CA SER A 106 6.57 -10.95 1.13
C SER A 106 7.93 -11.12 0.44
N VAL A 107 8.79 -10.10 0.50
CA VAL A 107 10.14 -10.14 -0.09
C VAL A 107 11.05 -11.01 0.75
N ASP A 108 11.43 -12.17 0.21
CA ASP A 108 12.34 -13.14 0.85
C ASP A 108 13.69 -13.27 0.12
N THR A 109 13.97 -12.39 -0.85
CA THR A 109 15.24 -12.37 -1.60
C THR A 109 16.35 -11.59 -0.89
N MET A 110 16.02 -10.83 0.15
CA MET A 110 16.95 -9.97 0.87
C MET A 110 17.44 -10.65 2.16
N THR A 111 18.72 -10.49 2.48
CA THR A 111 19.26 -10.97 3.76
C THR A 111 18.84 -10.03 4.88
N PRO A 112 18.20 -10.53 5.96
CA PRO A 112 17.86 -9.71 7.11
C PRO A 112 19.11 -9.12 7.77
N LYS A 113 19.15 -7.80 7.94
CA LYS A 113 20.16 -7.16 8.78
C LYS A 113 19.64 -7.07 10.20
N TRP A 114 19.96 -8.08 11.01
CA TRP A 114 19.79 -7.95 12.45
C TRP A 114 20.83 -6.94 12.98
N PRO A 115 20.43 -5.97 13.82
CA PRO A 115 21.41 -5.19 14.56
C PRO A 115 22.20 -6.17 15.41
N GLU A 116 23.53 -6.20 15.25
CA GLU A 116 24.43 -7.09 16.00
C GLU A 116 24.38 -6.87 17.53
N HIS A 117 23.61 -5.88 17.99
CA HIS A 117 23.57 -5.36 19.35
C HIS A 117 22.18 -5.43 20.00
N LEU A 118 21.15 -5.96 19.33
CA LEU A 118 19.91 -6.26 20.04
C LEU A 118 20.14 -7.52 20.89
N PRO A 119 20.05 -7.45 22.23
CA PRO A 119 20.14 -8.65 23.05
C PRO A 119 19.04 -9.61 22.60
N VAL A 120 19.43 -10.85 22.33
CA VAL A 120 18.51 -11.97 22.12
C VAL A 120 17.68 -12.11 23.40
N LEU A 121 16.52 -11.47 23.45
CA LEU A 121 15.57 -11.60 24.57
C LEU A 121 14.72 -12.87 24.48
N ILE A 122 15.09 -13.82 23.62
CA ILE A 122 14.47 -15.13 23.59
C ILE A 122 15.58 -16.17 23.72
N THR A 123 16.01 -16.38 24.96
CA THR A 123 16.52 -17.69 25.37
C THR A 123 15.51 -18.28 26.35
N ASN A 124 14.94 -19.41 25.94
CA ASN A 124 14.34 -20.47 26.73
C ASN A 124 13.10 -20.16 27.60
N GLY A 125 11.95 -20.62 27.10
CA GLY A 125 10.82 -21.14 27.86
C GLY A 125 10.30 -22.38 27.17
#